data_AF-A0A7V3FWS3-F1
#
_entry.id   AF-A0A7V3FWS3-F1
#
_cell.length_a   1.000
_cell.length_b   1.000
_cell.length_c   1.000
_cell.angle_alpha   90.00
_cell.angle_beta   90.00
_cell.angle_gamma   90.00
#
_symmetry.space_group_name_H-M   'P 1'
#
loop_
_entity.id
_entity.type
_entity.pdbx_description
1 polymer ?
#
loop_
_entity_poly.entity_id
_entity_poly.type
_entity_poly.pdbx_seq_one_letter_code
_entity_poly.pdbx_strand_id
1 'polypeptide(L)'
;MLWEVNDTISATNLEFKYTSKLACFDLDDTIIKTKSGKKFAINEDDWEFYSKNAITKFNQLNKDGFCIIIITNQAGLTDQDKIKCWKNKIEKVMSKITLPIKLFSSISHDKFRKPLP
;
A
#
# COMPACT_ATOMS: atom_id res chain seq x y z
N MET A 1 4.00 -1.27 11.67
CA MET A 1 2.53 -1.14 11.45
C MET A 1 1.78 -2.21 12.25
N LEU A 2 0.46 -2.07 12.43
CA LEU A 2 -0.36 -3.17 12.95
C LEU A 2 -0.78 -4.07 11.77
N TRP A 3 -0.26 -5.29 11.73
CA TRP A 3 -0.46 -6.24 10.63
C TRP A 3 -1.48 -7.32 11.00
N GLU A 4 -2.33 -7.68 10.04
CA GLU A 4 -3.29 -8.78 10.10
C GLU A 4 -3.00 -9.71 8.90
N VAL A 5 -2.87 -11.02 9.15
CA VAL A 5 -2.52 -12.00 8.12
C VAL A 5 -3.52 -13.14 8.16
N ASN A 6 -4.39 -13.20 7.14
CA ASN A 6 -5.37 -14.27 6.91
C ASN A 6 -5.28 -14.66 5.41
N ASP A 7 -6.41 -14.82 4.73
CA ASP A 7 -6.49 -14.95 3.26
C ASP A 7 -5.91 -13.73 2.51
N THR A 8 -5.83 -12.58 3.20
CA THR A 8 -5.18 -11.35 2.75
C THR A 8 -4.15 -10.88 3.78
N ILE A 9 -3.22 -10.03 3.36
CA ILE A 9 -2.37 -9.26 4.28
C ILE A 9 -2.92 -7.84 4.36
N SER A 10 -3.39 -7.42 5.54
CA SER A 10 -3.84 -6.05 5.79
C SER A 10 -3.01 -5.37 6.87
N ALA A 11 -2.99 -4.03 6.83
CA ALA A 11 -2.33 -3.26 7.88
C ALA A 11 -2.87 -1.84 8.02
N THR A 12 -2.58 -1.23 9.17
CA THR A 12 -2.69 0.20 9.39
C THR A 12 -1.41 0.78 10.00
N ASN A 13 -1.02 1.98 9.59
CA ASN A 13 0.17 2.67 10.13
C ASN A 13 -0.12 3.49 11.39
N LEU A 14 -1.32 4.06 11.50
CA LEU A 14 -1.83 4.83 12.64
C LEU A 14 -3.25 4.36 12.98
N GLU A 15 -3.87 4.95 14.00
CA GLU A 15 -5.29 4.72 14.29
C GLU A 15 -6.14 5.16 13.08
N PHE A 16 -6.68 4.20 12.35
CA PHE A 16 -7.46 4.44 11.13
C PHE A 16 -8.96 4.46 11.44
N LYS A 17 -9.67 5.44 10.88
CA LYS A 17 -11.13 5.57 11.01
C LYS A 17 -11.74 5.72 9.62
N TYR A 18 -12.78 4.95 9.35
CA TYR A 18 -13.58 5.11 8.14
C TYR A 18 -14.36 6.42 8.21
N THR A 19 -14.46 7.10 7.06
CA THR A 19 -15.32 8.26 6.87
C THR A 19 -16.35 7.96 5.78
N SER A 20 -17.26 8.90 5.52
CA SER A 20 -18.24 8.79 4.42
C SER A 20 -17.61 8.90 3.03
N LYS A 21 -16.33 9.25 2.93
CA LYS A 21 -15.60 9.42 1.66
C LYS A 21 -14.34 8.55 1.68
N LEU A 22 -14.21 7.66 0.71
CA LEU A 22 -13.07 6.75 0.58
C LEU A 22 -12.23 7.15 -0.63
N ALA A 23 -10.92 7.34 -0.44
CA ALA A 23 -9.99 7.48 -1.55
C ALA A 23 -9.12 6.21 -1.62
N CYS A 24 -9.47 5.32 -2.55
CA CYS A 24 -8.82 4.03 -2.74
C CYS A 24 -7.81 4.09 -3.89
N PHE A 25 -6.60 3.60 -3.65
CA PHE A 25 -5.50 3.64 -4.61
C PHE A 25 -4.88 2.26 -4.81
N ASP A 26 -4.37 1.99 -6.00
CA ASP A 26 -3.37 0.94 -6.19
C ASP A 26 -2.02 1.37 -5.60
N LEU A 27 -1.09 0.42 -5.42
CA LEU A 27 0.23 0.69 -4.85
C LEU A 27 1.28 0.94 -5.94
N ASP A 28 1.68 -0.13 -6.62
CA ASP A 28 2.76 -0.12 -7.62
C ASP A 28 2.26 0.57 -8.90
N ASP A 29 3.12 1.39 -9.52
CA ASP A 29 2.81 2.29 -10.64
C ASP A 29 1.65 3.28 -10.42
N THR A 30 1.29 3.54 -9.16
CA THR A 30 0.28 4.54 -8.77
C THR A 30 0.78 5.45 -7.66
N ILE A 31 1.10 4.88 -6.48
CA ILE A 31 1.67 5.62 -5.35
C ILE A 31 3.19 5.60 -5.44
N ILE A 32 3.75 4.42 -5.74
CA ILE A 32 5.18 4.19 -5.84
C ILE A 32 5.53 3.58 -7.19
N LYS A 33 6.78 3.75 -7.61
CA LYS A 33 7.40 3.04 -8.73
C LYS A 33 8.80 2.60 -8.32
N THR A 34 9.40 1.67 -9.05
CA THR A 34 10.79 1.25 -8.78
C THR A 34 11.77 2.40 -9.09
N LYS A 35 12.78 2.59 -8.24
CA LYS A 35 13.90 3.51 -8.53
C LYS A 35 14.77 2.99 -9.66
N SER A 36 14.91 1.67 -9.76
CA SER A 36 15.73 0.99 -10.76
C SER A 36 15.15 1.04 -12.18
N GLY A 37 13.88 1.41 -12.33
CA GLY A 37 13.15 1.36 -13.59
C GLY A 37 12.75 -0.05 -14.06
N LYS A 38 12.98 -1.08 -13.23
CA LYS A 38 12.54 -2.45 -13.52
C LYS A 38 11.04 -2.61 -13.26
N LYS A 39 10.43 -3.59 -13.94
CA LYS A 39 9.02 -3.92 -13.71
C LYS A 39 8.73 -4.35 -12.26
N PHE A 40 9.68 -5.03 -11.62
CA PHE A 40 9.56 -5.50 -10.24
C PHE A 40 10.72 -4.96 -9.41
N ALA A 41 10.42 -4.58 -8.16
CA ALA A 41 11.42 -4.07 -7.22
C ALA A 41 12.48 -5.14 -6.94
N ILE A 42 13.76 -4.74 -6.97
CA ILE A 42 14.90 -5.63 -6.73
C ILE A 42 15.05 -5.96 -5.24
N ASN A 43 14.72 -5.02 -4.37
CA ASN A 43 14.76 -5.15 -2.92
C ASN A 43 13.75 -4.19 -2.27
N GLU A 44 13.69 -4.21 -0.94
CA GLU A 44 12.80 -3.37 -0.13
C GLU A 44 13.06 -1.85 -0.20
N ASP A 45 14.19 -1.42 -0.76
CA ASP A 45 14.56 0.00 -0.94
C ASP A 45 14.35 0.50 -2.38
N ASP A 46 14.06 -0.40 -3.31
CA ASP A 46 13.83 -0.11 -4.73
C ASP A 46 12.42 0.43 -4.98
N TRP A 47 12.14 1.58 -4.39
CA TRP A 47 10.91 2.33 -4.59
C TRP A 47 11.15 3.83 -4.42
N GLU A 48 10.42 4.63 -5.19
CA GLU A 48 10.23 6.06 -4.98
C GLU A 48 8.77 6.43 -5.23
N PHE A 49 8.33 7.58 -4.72
CA PHE A 49 6.98 8.05 -5.02
C PHE A 49 6.82 8.26 -6.52
N TYR A 50 5.70 7.80 -7.07
CA TYR A 50 5.39 7.93 -8.49
C TYR A 50 5.37 9.40 -8.92
N SER A 51 4.82 10.26 -8.07
CA SER A 51 4.76 11.70 -8.25
C SER A 51 5.36 12.43 -7.05
N LYS A 52 6.10 13.51 -7.33
CA LYS A 52 6.60 14.44 -6.29
C LYS A 52 5.46 15.06 -5.46
N ASN A 53 4.24 15.09 -5.99
CA ASN A 53 3.06 15.67 -5.35
C ASN A 53 2.22 14.64 -4.56
N ALA A 54 2.64 13.38 -4.47
CA ALA A 54 1.85 12.31 -3.84
C ALA A 54 1.45 12.67 -2.40
N ILE A 55 2.41 13.10 -1.58
CA ILE A 55 2.18 13.49 -0.17
C ILE A 55 1.21 14.68 -0.08
N THR A 56 1.43 15.72 -0.90
CA THR A 56 0.55 16.89 -0.94
C THR A 56 -0.88 16.50 -1.31
N LYS A 57 -1.06 15.60 -2.27
CA LYS A 57 -2.39 15.12 -2.68
C LYS A 57 -3.08 14.33 -1.57
N PHE A 58 -2.36 13.46 -0.86
CA PHE A 58 -2.92 12.72 0.28
C PHE A 58 -3.34 13.66 1.42
N ASN A 59 -2.53 14.66 1.73
CA ASN A 59 -2.89 15.68 2.72
C ASN A 59 -4.14 16.47 2.32
N GLN A 60 -4.27 16.82 1.04
CA GLN A 60 -5.47 17.49 0.54
C GLN A 60 -6.72 16.61 0.65
N LEU A 61 -6.64 15.35 0.20
CA LEU A 61 -7.76 14.42 0.28
C LEU A 61 -8.22 14.20 1.73
N ASN A 62 -7.28 14.06 2.67
CA ASN A 62 -7.61 13.95 4.09
C ASN A 62 -8.33 15.20 4.61
N LYS A 63 -7.88 16.41 4.21
CA LYS A 63 -8.59 17.68 4.54
C LYS A 63 -9.99 17.74 3.93
N ASP A 64 -10.20 17.16 2.76
CA ASP A 64 -11.50 17.11 2.07
C ASP A 64 -12.45 16.03 2.65
N GLY A 65 -12.01 15.34 3.71
CA GLY A 65 -12.78 14.35 4.47
C GLY A 65 -12.62 12.92 4.00
N PHE A 66 -11.68 12.63 3.09
CA PHE A 66 -11.42 11.27 2.63
C PHE A 66 -10.50 10.52 3.60
N CYS A 67 -10.86 9.30 3.97
CA CYS A 67 -9.85 8.36 4.46
C CYS A 67 -9.11 7.70 3.29
N ILE A 68 -7.84 7.37 3.49
CA ILE A 68 -6.95 6.86 2.44
C ILE A 68 -6.81 5.35 2.59
N ILE A 69 -7.13 4.62 1.52
CA ILE A 69 -7.06 3.16 1.47
C ILE A 69 -6.17 2.75 0.30
N ILE A 70 -5.29 1.77 0.51
CA ILE A 70 -4.48 1.16 -0.54
C ILE A 70 -4.95 -0.28 -0.73
N ILE A 71 -5.21 -0.66 -1.97
CA ILE A 71 -5.64 -2.01 -2.36
C ILE A 71 -4.67 -2.52 -3.42
N THR A 72 -3.95 -3.59 -3.16
CA THR A 72 -2.88 -4.08 -4.05
C THR A 72 -2.91 -5.60 -4.25
N ASN A 73 -2.48 -6.06 -5.43
CA ASN A 73 -2.35 -7.48 -5.78
C ASN A 73 -0.88 -7.90 -5.64
N GLN A 74 -0.58 -8.82 -4.72
CA GLN A 74 0.78 -9.24 -4.38
C GLN A 74 0.93 -10.77 -4.39
N ALA A 75 0.51 -11.40 -5.49
CA ALA A 75 0.60 -12.86 -5.69
C ALA A 75 2.05 -13.41 -5.70
N GLY A 76 3.05 -12.53 -5.75
CA GLY A 76 4.47 -12.90 -5.62
C GLY A 76 4.92 -13.18 -4.19
N LEU A 77 4.09 -12.89 -3.17
CA LEU A 77 4.38 -13.12 -1.76
C LEU A 77 4.15 -14.58 -1.35
N THR A 78 4.94 -15.47 -1.95
CA THR A 78 4.78 -16.93 -1.86
C THR A 78 5.38 -17.56 -0.60
N ASP A 79 6.22 -16.83 0.13
CA ASP A 79 6.98 -17.33 1.27
C ASP A 79 7.21 -16.22 2.31
N GLN A 80 7.64 -16.63 3.51
CA GLN A 80 7.80 -15.72 4.65
C GLN A 80 8.88 -14.66 4.44
N ASP A 81 9.94 -14.97 3.70
CA ASP A 81 11.03 -14.03 3.45
C ASP A 81 10.58 -12.91 2.51
N LYS A 82 9.85 -13.24 1.44
CA LYS A 82 9.23 -12.26 0.54
C LYS A 82 8.19 -11.42 1.28
N ILE A 83 7.35 -12.03 2.11
CA ILE A 83 6.37 -11.30 2.92
C ILE A 83 7.10 -10.31 3.84
N LYS A 84 8.15 -10.74 4.53
CA LYS A 84 8.94 -9.88 5.43
C LYS A 84 9.57 -8.71 4.68
N CYS A 85 10.23 -8.97 3.55
CA CYS A 85 10.87 -7.93 2.74
C CYS A 85 9.83 -6.93 2.18
N TRP A 86 8.66 -7.43 1.75
CA TRP A 86 7.56 -6.57 1.34
C TRP A 86 6.98 -5.74 2.49
N LYS A 87 6.79 -6.33 3.68
CA LYS A 87 6.37 -5.57 4.87
C LYS A 87 7.36 -4.44 5.19
N ASN A 88 8.67 -4.71 5.14
CA ASN A 88 9.71 -3.69 5.33
C ASN A 88 9.60 -2.55 4.29
N LYS A 89 9.41 -2.88 3.01
CA LYS A 89 9.15 -1.89 1.94
C LYS A 89 7.97 -1.01 2.30
N ILE A 90 6.83 -1.61 2.68
CA ILE A 90 5.62 -0.86 3.04
C ILE A 90 5.87 0.03 4.26
N GLU A 91 6.52 -0.46 5.31
CA GLU A 91 6.81 0.35 6.50
C GLU A 91 7.69 1.56 6.17
N LYS A 92 8.70 1.38 5.30
CA LYS A 92 9.52 2.48 4.77
C LYS A 92 8.68 3.49 3.98
N VAL A 93 7.78 3.04 3.11
CA VAL A 93 6.85 3.92 2.36
C VAL A 93 5.95 4.70 3.32
N MET A 94 5.29 4.01 4.25
CA MET A 94 4.34 4.61 5.18
C MET A 94 5.01 5.56 6.17
N SER A 95 6.29 5.34 6.52
CA SER A 95 7.06 6.28 7.36
C SER A 95 7.18 7.68 6.74
N LYS A 96 7.04 7.79 5.41
CA LYS A 96 7.07 9.07 4.68
C LYS A 96 5.68 9.73 4.58
N ILE A 97 4.62 9.06 5.03
CA ILE A 97 3.24 9.55 4.98
C ILE A 97 2.73 9.73 6.41
N THR A 98 2.45 10.97 6.80
CA THR A 98 2.03 11.35 8.17
C THR A 98 0.51 11.24 8.39
N LEU A 99 -0.18 10.36 7.66
CA LEU A 99 -1.63 10.20 7.69
C LEU A 99 -2.02 8.75 7.97
N PRO A 100 -3.17 8.48 8.62
CA PRO A 100 -3.69 7.13 8.75
C PRO A 100 -4.04 6.54 7.38
N ILE A 101 -3.47 5.38 7.07
CA ILE A 101 -3.73 4.61 5.86
C ILE A 101 -4.10 3.17 6.24
N LYS A 102 -5.17 2.66 5.62
CA LYS A 102 -5.49 1.23 5.63
C LYS A 102 -4.96 0.60 4.34
N LEU A 103 -4.23 -0.51 4.48
CA LEU A 103 -3.71 -1.30 3.36
C LEU A 103 -4.41 -2.66 3.33
N PHE A 104 -4.78 -3.09 2.12
CA PHE A 104 -5.24 -4.43 1.80
C PHE A 104 -4.40 -5.01 0.67
N SER A 105 -3.90 -6.22 0.87
CA SER A 105 -3.09 -6.94 -0.10
C SER A 105 -3.64 -8.33 -0.34
N SER A 106 -4.04 -8.62 -1.58
CA SER A 106 -4.38 -9.97 -2.03
C SER A 106 -3.10 -10.73 -2.36
N ILE A 107 -2.90 -11.88 -1.73
CA ILE A 107 -1.69 -12.72 -1.89
C ILE A 107 -1.92 -13.94 -2.77
N SER A 108 -3.14 -14.18 -3.23
CA SER A 108 -3.54 -15.36 -3.99
C SER A 108 -4.46 -15.02 -5.17
N HIS A 109 -4.69 -15.99 -6.05
CA HIS A 109 -5.64 -15.88 -7.17
C HIS A 109 -7.04 -16.30 -6.72
N ASP A 110 -7.61 -15.53 -5.79
CA ASP A 110 -8.91 -15.79 -5.18
C ASP A 110 -9.87 -14.61 -5.37
N LYS A 111 -11.00 -14.63 -4.64
CA LYS A 111 -12.02 -13.59 -4.67
C LYS A 111 -11.52 -12.20 -4.23
N PHE A 112 -10.41 -12.10 -3.49
CA PHE A 112 -9.87 -10.83 -3.03
C PHE A 112 -8.94 -10.16 -4.05
N ARG A 113 -8.64 -10.85 -5.16
CA ARG A 113 -7.76 -10.34 -6.21
C ARG A 113 -8.53 -9.42 -7.16
N LYS A 114 -8.10 -8.15 -7.26
CA LYS A 114 -8.60 -7.22 -8.30
C LYS A 114 -8.41 -7.86 -9.69
N PRO A 115 -9.38 -7.77 -10.62
CA PRO A 115 -10.51 -6.83 -10.63
C PRO A 115 -11.80 -7.36 -9.97
N LEU A 116 -11.76 -8.48 -9.23
CA LEU A 116 -12.93 -8.92 -8.47
C LEU A 116 -13.26 -7.89 -7.35
N PRO A 117 -14.56 -7.73 -6.99
CA PRO A 117 -15.00 -6.77 -5.97
C PRO A 117 -14.41 -7.02 -4.59
#